data_AF-A0A5Q4FZ87-F1
#
_entry.id   AF-A0A5Q4FZ87-F1
#
_cell.length_a   1.000
_cell.length_b   1.000
_cell.length_c   1.000
_cell.angle_alpha   90.00
_cell.angle_beta   90.00
_cell.angle_gamma   90.00
#
_symmetry.space_group_name_H-M   'P 1'
#
loop_
_entity.id
_entity.type
_entity.pdbx_description
1 polymer ?
#
loop_
_entity_poly.entity_id
_entity_poly.type
_entity_poly.pdbx_seq_one_letter_code
_entity_poly.pdbx_strand_id
1 'polypeptide(L)'
;TAVFINQLREKIGVMFGCASGPTRVTLADGSHETIARIVKERLPVEVLTYDGKSGQIVARPVTDWFDNGPTDQFHHIVVERAGAGTGHGESHIEFTPNHRIMTPTGWREAKELEVGDQVIQSVPTYLSGFQWEVVLGTLMGDASLSETPKKTAARLRWGHGKAQSEYADWKASLFSNVTVSRSTNAKEAIFHDLQALPELAELRQAVYLGGSKVLSWDYLKRLTPLSLAIWYQDDGSFQSRSKGLQERTKGGSGRSEICVAAFEPTSRERLRQHLADTWRLDAKLQTRGQRRVPYLVFGRHATDRLHELIAPFVHPSMDYKLLPAFQGQFAVEPDIGEQRFTPVPMVIQRIEVRDAPRADRHRYDIEVAGTHNYFADGIMVHNSPETTPGGRALKFYSSVRLDVRRIETLKDGTDAVGNRVRVKVVKNKCAPPFRQAEFDIIYGEGISREGSLIDVGVDEGIIRKAGAWYTYDGEQLGQGKENARNFLKEHVDIALEVEKKVKDKLGINPLAVDEVEPELDPDDEQ
;
A
#
# COMPACT_ATOMS: atom_id res chain seq x y z
N THR A 1 16.04 -32.71 -12.36
CA THR A 1 17.14 -31.75 -12.08
C THR A 1 16.93 -31.06 -10.75
N ALA A 2 17.91 -31.18 -9.85
CA ALA A 2 17.95 -30.43 -8.59
C ALA A 2 18.85 -29.20 -8.76
N VAL A 3 18.39 -28.04 -8.27
CA VAL A 3 19.13 -26.78 -8.37
C VAL A 3 19.35 -26.24 -6.96
N PHE A 4 20.61 -26.10 -6.58
CA PHE A 4 20.99 -25.34 -5.40
C PHE A 4 20.83 -23.86 -5.73
N ILE A 5 19.98 -23.20 -4.95
CA ILE A 5 19.83 -21.75 -4.97
C ILE A 5 20.59 -21.23 -3.75
N ASN A 6 21.31 -20.12 -3.95
CA ASN A 6 22.34 -19.61 -3.04
C ASN A 6 23.58 -20.52 -3.00
N GLN A 7 24.69 -20.05 -3.56
CA GLN A 7 25.98 -20.71 -3.36
C GLN A 7 26.54 -20.28 -2.01
N LEU A 8 27.13 -21.20 -1.25
CA LEU A 8 27.99 -20.91 -0.08
C LEU A 8 29.28 -20.16 -0.49
N ARG A 9 29.15 -19.15 -1.36
CA ARG A 9 30.24 -18.24 -1.68
C ARG A 9 30.36 -17.29 -0.51
N GLU A 10 31.51 -17.34 0.15
CA GLU A 10 32.01 -16.16 0.84
C GLU A 10 31.93 -14.97 -0.12
N LYS A 11 31.04 -14.02 0.18
CA LYS A 11 31.11 -12.62 -0.28
C LYS A 11 31.59 -12.41 -1.73
N ILE A 12 30.91 -12.99 -2.72
CA ILE A 12 30.95 -12.44 -4.09
C ILE A 12 29.56 -11.93 -4.44
N GLY A 13 29.30 -10.68 -4.01
CA GLY A 13 28.99 -9.64 -4.98
C GLY A 13 27.60 -9.63 -5.61
N VAL A 14 26.55 -10.03 -4.91
CA VAL A 14 25.27 -9.33 -5.11
C VAL A 14 25.04 -8.52 -3.85
N MET A 15 25.73 -7.38 -3.76
CA MET A 15 25.30 -6.35 -2.82
C MET A 15 23.92 -5.94 -3.28
N PHE A 16 22.93 -6.26 -2.47
CA PHE A 16 21.59 -5.76 -2.68
C PHE A 16 21.45 -4.44 -1.94
N GLY A 17 20.60 -3.57 -2.47
CA GLY A 17 20.33 -2.30 -1.82
C GLY A 17 19.80 -2.50 -0.42
N CYS A 18 20.33 -1.82 0.58
CA CYS A 18 19.88 -1.93 1.97
C CYS A 18 19.63 -0.55 2.57
N ALA A 19 18.78 -0.49 3.58
CA ALA A 19 18.44 0.72 4.31
C ALA A 19 19.39 0.95 5.50
N SER A 20 19.56 2.20 5.90
CA SER A 20 20.13 2.54 7.22
C SER A 20 19.14 2.17 8.33
N GLY A 21 19.64 1.83 9.52
CA GLY A 21 18.79 1.40 10.64
C GLY A 21 17.63 2.34 11.01
N PRO A 22 17.83 3.68 11.03
CA PRO A 22 16.77 4.66 11.29
C PRO A 22 15.69 4.76 10.21
N THR A 23 15.89 4.17 9.02
CA THR A 23 14.90 4.23 7.94
C THR A 23 13.58 3.63 8.42
N ARG A 24 12.49 4.41 8.25
CA ARG A 24 11.17 4.08 8.78
C ARG A 24 10.35 3.33 7.75
N VAL A 25 10.00 2.07 8.00
CA VAL A 25 9.07 1.30 7.15
C VAL A 25 7.64 1.74 7.47
N THR A 26 6.81 1.92 6.44
CA THR A 26 5.38 2.24 6.58
C THR A 26 4.58 0.97 6.82
N LEU A 27 3.93 0.88 7.99
CA LEU A 27 3.11 -0.26 8.41
C LEU A 27 1.69 -0.19 7.83
N ALA A 28 0.95 -1.29 7.92
CA ALA A 28 -0.39 -1.44 7.37
C ALA A 28 -1.40 -0.36 7.82
N ASP A 29 -1.28 0.13 9.06
CA ASP A 29 -2.12 1.18 9.64
C ASP A 29 -1.66 2.61 9.28
N GLY A 30 -0.59 2.75 8.49
CA GLY A 30 0.02 4.03 8.15
C GLY A 30 1.01 4.56 9.18
N SER A 31 1.19 3.87 10.31
CA SER A 31 2.24 4.18 11.27
C SER A 31 3.62 3.77 10.72
N HIS A 32 4.66 4.10 11.47
CA HIS A 32 6.03 3.91 11.05
C HIS A 32 6.83 3.17 12.11
N GLU A 33 7.67 2.22 11.68
CA GLU A 33 8.64 1.55 12.55
C GLU A 33 10.01 1.49 11.86
N THR A 34 11.08 1.61 12.65
CA THR A 34 12.45 1.56 12.13
C THR A 34 12.79 0.17 11.59
N ILE A 35 13.45 0.12 10.43
CA ILE A 35 13.84 -1.15 9.81
C ILE A 35 14.82 -1.94 10.68
N ALA A 36 15.71 -1.25 11.42
CA ALA A 36 16.61 -1.90 12.37
C ALA A 36 15.82 -2.65 13.45
N ARG A 37 14.76 -2.05 14.00
CA ARG A 37 13.93 -2.71 15.02
C ARG A 37 13.17 -3.90 14.42
N ILE A 38 12.52 -3.71 13.26
CA ILE A 38 11.82 -4.79 12.55
C ILE A 38 12.76 -5.99 12.34
N VAL A 39 13.99 -5.75 11.89
CA VAL A 39 14.97 -6.82 11.61
C VAL A 39 15.57 -7.43 12.87
N LYS A 40 16.05 -6.63 13.82
CA LYS A 40 16.72 -7.13 15.04
C LYS A 40 15.77 -7.91 15.93
N GLU A 41 14.53 -7.45 16.06
CA GLU A 41 13.50 -8.09 16.89
C GLU A 41 12.64 -9.10 16.11
N ARG A 42 12.83 -9.22 14.78
CA ARG A 42 12.04 -10.07 13.89
C ARG A 42 10.53 -9.86 14.06
N LEU A 43 10.11 -8.59 14.03
CA LEU A 43 8.73 -8.22 14.30
C LEU A 43 7.78 -8.80 13.23
N PRO A 44 6.70 -9.50 13.61
CA PRO A 44 5.72 -10.06 12.69
C PRO A 44 4.71 -8.98 12.24
N VAL A 45 5.18 -7.97 11.53
CA VAL A 45 4.38 -6.82 11.09
C VAL A 45 3.90 -6.97 9.65
N GLU A 46 2.80 -6.30 9.35
CA GLU A 46 2.36 -6.05 7.98
C GLU A 46 2.79 -4.65 7.53
N VAL A 47 3.32 -4.56 6.32
CA VAL A 47 3.84 -3.33 5.73
C VAL A 47 3.03 -2.97 4.49
N LEU A 48 2.94 -1.68 4.18
CA LEU A 48 2.32 -1.26 2.93
C LEU A 48 3.20 -1.67 1.75
N THR A 49 2.55 -2.18 0.72
CA THR A 49 3.16 -2.59 -0.54
C THR A 49 2.27 -2.16 -1.69
N TYR A 50 2.82 -2.12 -2.89
CA TYR A 50 2.07 -1.85 -4.11
C TYR A 50 1.88 -3.13 -4.91
N ASP A 51 0.63 -3.44 -5.24
CA ASP A 51 0.27 -4.53 -6.13
C ASP A 51 0.13 -4.00 -7.55
N GLY A 52 1.12 -4.27 -8.40
CA GLY A 52 1.13 -3.87 -9.79
C GLY A 52 0.01 -4.48 -10.65
N LYS A 53 -0.72 -5.51 -10.17
CA LYS A 53 -1.86 -6.08 -10.89
C LYS A 53 -3.15 -5.31 -10.64
N SER A 54 -3.43 -4.96 -9.39
CA SER A 54 -4.64 -4.19 -9.03
C SER A 54 -4.43 -2.69 -9.12
N GLY A 55 -3.17 -2.23 -9.14
CA GLY A 55 -2.83 -0.80 -9.05
C GLY A 55 -3.06 -0.21 -7.66
N GLN A 56 -3.22 -1.05 -6.64
CA GLN A 56 -3.57 -0.64 -5.28
C GLN A 56 -2.40 -0.82 -4.32
N ILE A 57 -2.38 0.03 -3.29
CA ILE A 57 -1.52 -0.17 -2.12
C ILE A 57 -2.24 -1.12 -1.16
N VAL A 58 -1.58 -2.22 -0.79
CA VAL A 58 -2.12 -3.29 0.05
C VAL A 58 -1.13 -3.66 1.16
N ALA A 59 -1.65 -4.00 2.32
CA ALA A 59 -0.86 -4.52 3.43
C ALA A 59 -0.42 -5.96 3.14
N ARG A 60 0.84 -6.29 3.44
CA ARG A 60 1.36 -7.66 3.35
C ARG A 60 2.36 -7.94 4.47
N PRO A 61 2.43 -9.19 4.97
CA PRO A 61 3.32 -9.55 6.06
C PRO A 61 4.79 -9.59 5.62
N VAL A 62 5.66 -9.18 6.52
CA VAL A 62 7.11 -9.42 6.43
C VAL A 62 7.39 -10.91 6.64
N THR A 63 8.17 -11.52 5.77
CA THR A 63 8.47 -12.97 5.81
C THR A 63 9.91 -13.28 6.20
N ASP A 64 10.86 -12.40 5.88
CA ASP A 64 12.28 -12.58 6.18
C ASP A 64 12.93 -11.24 6.56
N TRP A 65 14.00 -11.33 7.38
CA TRP A 65 14.69 -10.18 7.96
C TRP A 65 16.19 -10.30 7.74
N PHE A 66 16.82 -9.26 7.19
CA PHE A 66 18.21 -9.29 6.78
C PHE A 66 19.02 -8.19 7.47
N ASP A 67 20.02 -8.59 8.24
CA ASP A 67 21.14 -7.75 8.64
C ASP A 67 22.33 -8.09 7.73
N ASN A 68 22.63 -7.21 6.79
CA ASN A 68 23.64 -7.43 5.77
C ASN A 68 25.02 -6.89 6.18
N GLY A 69 25.22 -6.57 7.46
CA GLY A 69 26.49 -6.13 8.03
C GLY A 69 26.82 -4.66 7.74
N PRO A 70 28.05 -4.22 8.08
CA PRO A 70 28.39 -2.80 8.10
C PRO A 70 28.62 -2.21 6.70
N THR A 71 28.27 -0.94 6.53
CA THR A 71 28.61 -0.08 5.39
C THR A 71 29.28 1.21 5.86
N ASP A 72 30.01 1.86 4.96
CA ASP A 72 30.67 3.13 5.26
C ASP A 72 29.77 4.34 4.97
N GLN A 73 28.87 4.23 3.99
CA GLN A 73 28.08 5.36 3.48
C GLN A 73 26.66 4.98 3.06
N PHE A 74 25.77 5.96 3.10
CA PHE A 74 24.39 5.92 2.61
C PHE A 74 24.07 7.17 1.77
N HIS A 75 23.17 7.02 0.80
CA HIS A 75 22.52 8.13 0.11
C HIS A 75 21.28 8.54 0.91
N HIS A 76 21.34 9.74 1.48
CA HIS A 76 20.22 10.39 2.13
C HIS A 76 19.43 11.21 1.10
N ILE A 77 18.24 10.75 0.76
CA ILE A 77 17.35 11.34 -0.24
C ILE A 77 16.17 11.98 0.48
N VAL A 78 15.96 13.27 0.23
CA VAL A 78 14.85 14.06 0.75
C VAL A 78 13.86 14.31 -0.36
N VAL A 79 12.62 13.94 -0.12
CA VAL A 79 11.52 14.01 -1.07
C VAL A 79 10.43 14.88 -0.48
N GLU A 80 9.77 15.65 -1.33
CA GLU A 80 8.56 16.36 -0.95
C GLU A 80 7.52 15.39 -0.35
N ARG A 81 6.87 15.79 0.75
CA ARG A 81 5.79 15.01 1.36
C ARG A 81 4.44 15.61 1.01
N ALA A 82 3.56 14.80 0.43
CA ALA A 82 2.18 15.19 0.23
C ALA A 82 1.44 15.27 1.57
N GLY A 83 0.60 16.29 1.75
CA GLY A 83 -0.43 16.27 2.82
C GLY A 83 0.05 16.42 4.24
N ALA A 84 1.25 16.97 4.48
CA ALA A 84 1.80 17.14 5.83
C ALA A 84 1.10 18.18 6.72
N GLY A 85 -0.18 18.50 6.50
CA GLY A 85 -1.05 19.41 7.30
C GLY A 85 -0.65 20.89 7.35
N THR A 86 0.63 21.16 7.55
CA THR A 86 1.31 22.45 7.68
C THR A 86 2.03 22.87 6.41
N GLY A 87 2.19 21.99 5.42
CA GLY A 87 2.90 22.29 4.17
C GLY A 87 4.43 22.29 4.30
N HIS A 88 4.99 21.76 5.40
CA HIS A 88 6.44 21.74 5.65
C HIS A 88 7.04 20.33 5.73
N GLY A 89 6.26 19.28 5.55
CA GLY A 89 6.76 17.90 5.64
C GLY A 89 7.74 17.55 4.51
N GLU A 90 8.74 16.77 4.87
CA GLU A 90 9.68 16.09 3.99
C GLU A 90 9.64 14.60 4.36
N SER A 91 9.69 13.74 3.35
CA SER A 91 10.01 12.33 3.54
C SER A 91 11.49 12.16 3.30
N HIS A 92 12.15 11.37 4.13
CA HIS A 92 13.57 11.10 3.99
C HIS A 92 13.84 9.60 4.05
N ILE A 93 14.74 9.16 3.19
CA ILE A 93 15.20 7.79 3.15
C ILE A 93 16.72 7.74 3.05
N GLU A 94 17.31 6.71 3.65
CA GLU A 94 18.75 6.50 3.66
C GLU A 94 19.04 5.08 3.18
N PHE A 95 19.56 4.97 1.96
CA PHE A 95 19.80 3.68 1.33
C PHE A 95 21.20 3.59 0.73
N THR A 96 21.70 2.37 0.55
CA THR A 96 22.96 2.15 -0.18
C THR A 96 22.82 2.56 -1.66
N PRO A 97 23.91 2.93 -2.34
CA PRO A 97 23.88 3.49 -3.70
C PRO A 97 23.13 2.65 -4.75
N ASN A 98 23.15 1.33 -4.59
CA ASN A 98 22.54 0.33 -5.46
C ASN A 98 21.07 0.00 -5.11
N HIS A 99 20.48 0.63 -4.10
CA HIS A 99 19.09 0.36 -3.73
C HIS A 99 18.12 0.93 -4.73
N ARG A 100 17.09 0.14 -5.08
CA ARG A 100 16.14 0.50 -6.14
C ARG A 100 14.94 1.22 -5.55
N ILE A 101 14.66 2.39 -6.11
CA ILE A 101 13.54 3.24 -5.73
C ILE A 101 12.63 3.37 -6.95
N MET A 102 11.31 3.31 -6.73
CA MET A 102 10.35 3.41 -7.83
C MET A 102 10.21 4.88 -8.28
N THR A 103 10.42 5.13 -9.57
CA THR A 103 10.06 6.39 -10.24
C THR A 103 8.84 6.17 -11.15
N PRO A 104 8.22 7.22 -11.68
CA PRO A 104 7.15 7.08 -12.68
C PRO A 104 7.56 6.30 -13.94
N THR A 105 8.87 6.23 -14.25
CA THR A 105 9.41 5.51 -15.41
C THR A 105 9.90 4.10 -15.07
N GLY A 106 9.92 3.72 -13.78
CA GLY A 106 10.30 2.39 -13.31
C GLY A 106 11.31 2.41 -12.17
N TRP A 107 11.91 1.26 -11.89
CA TRP A 107 12.91 1.13 -10.83
C TRP A 107 14.26 1.73 -11.28
N ARG A 108 14.81 2.65 -10.48
CA ARG A 108 16.16 3.22 -10.65
C ARG A 108 16.98 3.04 -9.39
N GLU A 109 18.30 2.94 -9.52
CA GLU A 109 19.19 2.87 -8.35
C GLU A 109 19.32 4.23 -7.67
N ALA A 110 19.51 4.25 -6.34
CA ALA A 110 19.63 5.48 -5.55
C ALA A 110 20.76 6.39 -6.04
N LYS A 111 21.86 5.82 -6.55
CA LYS A 111 23.00 6.56 -7.13
C LYS A 111 22.70 7.21 -8.49
N GLU A 112 21.65 6.75 -9.17
CA GLU A 112 21.26 7.26 -10.49
C GLU A 112 20.25 8.40 -10.38
N LEU A 113 19.65 8.63 -9.21
CA LEU A 113 18.65 9.66 -8.98
C LEU A 113 19.30 11.04 -8.85
N GLU A 114 18.62 12.05 -9.37
CA GLU A 114 19.04 13.45 -9.32
C GLU A 114 17.98 14.33 -8.63
N VAL A 115 18.39 15.49 -8.12
CA VAL A 115 17.43 16.48 -7.59
C VAL A 115 16.52 16.95 -8.73
N GLY A 116 15.21 16.95 -8.49
CA GLY A 116 14.19 17.22 -9.51
C GLY A 116 13.58 15.96 -10.13
N ASP A 117 14.20 14.78 -10.00
CA ASP A 117 13.55 13.52 -10.35
C ASP A 117 12.31 13.27 -9.48
N GLN A 118 11.38 12.48 -10.00
CA GLN A 118 10.19 12.05 -9.26
C GLN A 118 10.31 10.61 -8.77
N VAL A 119 9.88 10.37 -7.54
CA VAL A 119 9.72 9.03 -6.95
C VAL A 119 8.28 8.81 -6.52
N ILE A 120 7.86 7.55 -6.45
CA ILE A 120 6.49 7.21 -6.04
C ILE A 120 6.38 7.21 -4.52
N GLN A 121 5.45 7.99 -3.99
CA GLN A 121 5.11 8.07 -2.57
C GLN A 121 3.71 7.52 -2.31
N SER A 122 3.51 6.78 -1.20
CA SER A 122 2.20 6.44 -0.66
C SER A 122 1.60 7.65 0.04
N VAL A 123 0.55 8.22 -0.55
CA VAL A 123 -0.14 9.39 0.00
C VAL A 123 -1.47 8.95 0.60
N PRO A 124 -1.77 9.32 1.86
CA PRO A 124 -3.07 9.02 2.45
C PRO A 124 -4.17 9.81 1.74
N THR A 125 -5.23 9.10 1.40
CA THR A 125 -6.47 9.60 0.80
C THR A 125 -7.62 9.25 1.71
N TYR A 126 -8.48 10.23 2.01
CA TYR A 126 -9.48 10.11 3.07
C TYR A 126 -10.89 10.13 2.50
N LEU A 127 -11.10 10.81 1.38
CA LEU A 127 -12.45 11.04 0.86
C LEU A 127 -13.02 9.79 0.17
N SER A 128 -14.18 9.33 0.64
CA SER A 128 -14.99 8.32 -0.05
C SER A 128 -15.61 8.87 -1.34
N GLY A 129 -16.18 7.98 -2.17
CA GLY A 129 -16.95 8.38 -3.35
C GLY A 129 -18.10 9.32 -2.98
N PHE A 130 -18.84 9.01 -1.91
CA PHE A 130 -19.90 9.86 -1.37
C PHE A 130 -19.37 11.25 -0.96
N GLN A 131 -18.26 11.31 -0.23
CA GLN A 131 -17.68 12.60 0.18
C GLN A 131 -17.20 13.43 -1.01
N TRP A 132 -16.73 12.78 -2.08
CA TRP A 132 -16.43 13.46 -3.34
C TRP A 132 -17.66 14.13 -3.96
N GLU A 133 -18.83 13.49 -3.93
CA GLU A 133 -20.08 14.10 -4.41
C GLU A 133 -20.42 15.36 -3.60
N VAL A 134 -20.21 15.31 -2.29
CA VAL A 134 -20.40 16.45 -1.37
C VAL A 134 -19.42 17.58 -1.66
N VAL A 135 -18.13 17.26 -1.86
CA VAL A 135 -17.08 18.22 -2.23
C VAL A 135 -17.42 18.93 -3.53
N LEU A 136 -17.82 18.18 -4.56
CA LEU A 136 -18.18 18.76 -5.86
C LEU A 136 -19.37 19.72 -5.73
N GLY A 137 -20.47 19.28 -5.12
CA GLY A 137 -21.64 20.14 -4.91
C GLY A 137 -21.34 21.39 -4.08
N THR A 138 -20.59 21.23 -2.98
CA THR A 138 -20.19 22.33 -2.10
C THR A 138 -19.28 23.33 -2.83
N LEU A 139 -18.36 22.84 -3.67
CA LEU A 139 -17.49 23.69 -4.48
C LEU A 139 -18.22 24.43 -5.59
N MET A 140 -19.35 23.92 -6.09
CA MET A 140 -20.19 24.69 -7.00
C MET A 140 -20.85 25.88 -6.29
N GLY A 141 -21.16 25.74 -5.01
CA GLY A 141 -21.76 26.77 -4.16
C GLY A 141 -20.77 27.81 -3.62
N ASP A 142 -21.01 28.21 -2.38
CA ASP A 142 -20.27 29.24 -1.63
C ASP A 142 -18.85 28.83 -1.22
N ALA A 143 -18.46 27.57 -1.47
CA ALA A 143 -17.17 27.09 -1.01
C ALA A 143 -16.00 27.54 -1.89
N SER A 144 -14.81 27.47 -1.30
CA SER A 144 -13.55 27.76 -1.98
C SER A 144 -12.48 26.75 -1.63
N LEU A 145 -11.54 26.56 -2.54
CA LEU A 145 -10.33 25.77 -2.32
C LEU A 145 -9.13 26.71 -2.22
N SER A 146 -8.41 26.63 -1.10
CA SER A 146 -7.17 27.36 -0.85
C SER A 146 -5.97 26.41 -0.82
N GLU A 147 -4.91 26.75 -1.53
CA GLU A 147 -3.69 25.93 -1.59
C GLU A 147 -2.83 26.12 -0.34
N THR A 148 -2.11 25.08 0.03
CA THR A 148 -0.97 25.20 0.96
C THR A 148 0.22 25.89 0.28
N PRO A 149 1.19 26.45 1.02
CA PRO A 149 2.33 27.15 0.42
C PRO A 149 3.13 26.33 -0.61
N LYS A 150 3.29 25.02 -0.38
CA LYS A 150 3.93 24.07 -1.31
C LYS A 150 3.01 23.56 -2.42
N LYS A 151 1.71 23.91 -2.40
CA LYS A 151 0.68 23.48 -3.38
C LYS A 151 0.46 21.96 -3.49
N THR A 152 0.95 21.18 -2.53
CA THR A 152 0.78 19.72 -2.47
C THR A 152 -0.53 19.26 -1.82
N ALA A 153 -1.28 20.20 -1.26
CA ALA A 153 -2.58 19.98 -0.64
C ALA A 153 -3.43 21.25 -0.73
N ALA A 154 -4.75 21.09 -0.68
CA ALA A 154 -5.70 22.20 -0.62
C ALA A 154 -6.70 22.03 0.52
N ARG A 155 -7.21 23.15 1.05
CA ARG A 155 -8.27 23.21 2.05
C ARG A 155 -9.58 23.62 1.40
N LEU A 156 -10.62 22.81 1.57
CA LEU A 156 -11.99 23.19 1.25
C LEU A 156 -12.56 23.99 2.42
N ARG A 157 -13.06 25.19 2.12
CA ARG A 157 -13.73 26.07 3.06
C ARG A 157 -15.11 26.41 2.55
N TRP A 158 -16.14 26.26 3.37
CA TRP A 158 -17.48 26.80 3.11
C TRP A 158 -17.93 27.67 4.29
N GLY A 159 -18.84 28.59 4.03
CA GLY A 159 -19.43 29.40 5.08
C GLY A 159 -20.85 29.81 4.79
N HIS A 160 -21.63 29.98 5.85
CA HIS A 160 -23.06 30.28 5.78
C HIS A 160 -23.42 31.32 6.84
N GLY A 161 -24.51 32.05 6.61
CA GLY A 161 -25.06 32.94 7.62
C GLY A 161 -25.63 32.15 8.80
N LYS A 162 -25.78 32.81 9.96
CA LYS A 162 -26.30 32.21 11.20
C LYS A 162 -27.60 31.41 11.02
N ALA A 163 -28.51 31.88 10.17
CA ALA A 163 -29.79 31.21 9.92
C ALA A 163 -29.66 29.83 9.23
N GLN A 164 -28.49 29.52 8.67
CA GLN A 164 -28.21 28.27 7.95
C GLN A 164 -27.12 27.45 8.68
N SER A 165 -26.89 27.71 9.97
CA SER A 165 -25.86 27.03 10.77
C SER A 165 -26.04 25.52 10.79
N GLU A 166 -27.28 25.06 10.96
CA GLU A 166 -27.61 23.64 11.05
C GLU A 166 -27.21 22.88 9.78
N TYR A 167 -27.51 23.44 8.61
CA TYR A 167 -27.09 22.88 7.33
C TYR A 167 -25.56 22.92 7.14
N ALA A 168 -24.90 24.01 7.56
CA ALA A 168 -23.45 24.12 7.47
C ALA A 168 -22.74 23.10 8.38
N ASP A 169 -23.27 22.88 9.59
CA ASP A 169 -22.80 21.91 10.57
C ASP A 169 -23.10 20.46 10.11
N TRP A 170 -24.26 20.22 9.47
CA TRP A 170 -24.56 18.95 8.81
C TRP A 170 -23.54 18.61 7.73
N LYS A 171 -23.19 19.56 6.84
CA LYS A 171 -22.14 19.33 5.84
C LYS A 171 -20.81 18.96 6.49
N ALA A 172 -20.45 19.59 7.61
CA ALA A 172 -19.24 19.26 8.35
C ALA A 172 -19.28 17.83 8.91
N SER A 173 -20.44 17.37 9.37
CA SER A 173 -20.61 16.00 9.89
C SER A 173 -20.36 14.91 8.83
N LEU A 174 -20.55 15.22 7.54
CA LEU A 174 -20.25 14.29 6.43
C LEU A 174 -18.75 14.02 6.24
N PHE A 175 -17.90 14.75 6.95
CA PHE A 175 -16.43 14.65 6.90
C PHE A 175 -15.83 14.21 8.24
N SER A 176 -16.53 13.41 9.03
CA SER A 176 -16.10 13.03 10.38
C SER A 176 -14.81 12.18 10.43
N ASN A 177 -14.37 11.60 9.31
CA ASN A 177 -13.09 10.88 9.19
C ASN A 177 -11.88 11.82 8.97
N VAL A 178 -12.12 13.13 8.80
CA VAL A 178 -11.06 14.13 8.69
C VAL A 178 -11.30 15.27 9.68
N THR A 179 -10.25 16.02 9.99
CA THR A 179 -10.39 17.19 10.87
C THR A 179 -11.13 18.29 10.13
N VAL A 180 -12.22 18.79 10.72
CA VAL A 180 -12.98 19.96 10.27
C VAL A 180 -12.95 21.02 11.36
N SER A 181 -12.36 22.17 11.08
CA SER A 181 -12.39 23.30 12.01
C SER A 181 -13.65 24.13 11.79
N ARG A 182 -14.20 24.71 12.86
CA ARG A 182 -15.36 25.59 12.84
C ARG A 182 -15.00 26.95 13.42
N SER A 183 -15.31 28.02 12.71
CA SER A 183 -15.07 29.40 13.15
C SER A 183 -16.29 30.28 12.90
N THR A 184 -16.33 31.44 13.52
CA THR A 184 -17.43 32.41 13.38
C THR A 184 -16.87 33.81 13.28
N ASN A 185 -17.41 34.63 12.38
CA ASN A 185 -16.99 36.03 12.24
C ASN A 185 -17.86 36.99 13.06
N ALA A 186 -17.53 38.29 13.05
CA ALA A 186 -18.27 39.33 13.77
C ALA A 186 -19.74 39.51 13.32
N LYS A 187 -20.12 38.99 12.14
CA LYS A 187 -21.50 39.01 11.63
C LYS A 187 -22.24 37.70 11.93
N GLU A 188 -21.70 36.88 12.83
CA GLU A 188 -22.20 35.55 13.18
C GLU A 188 -22.29 34.58 12.00
N ALA A 189 -21.57 34.84 10.90
CA ALA A 189 -21.43 33.86 9.83
C ALA A 189 -20.44 32.77 10.26
N ILE A 190 -20.81 31.52 10.01
CA ILE A 190 -20.06 30.34 10.41
C ILE A 190 -19.24 29.86 9.20
N PHE A 191 -18.02 29.43 9.46
CA PHE A 191 -17.13 28.86 8.46
C PHE A 191 -16.62 27.53 8.94
N HIS A 192 -16.51 26.60 8.00
CA HIS A 192 -15.87 25.31 8.19
C HIS A 192 -14.70 25.19 7.24
N ASP A 193 -13.57 24.72 7.76
CA ASP A 193 -12.37 24.46 6.96
C ASP A 193 -11.94 23.01 7.20
N LEU A 194 -11.91 22.20 6.14
CA LEU A 194 -11.25 20.89 6.19
C LEU A 194 -9.75 21.07 6.43
N GLN A 195 -9.13 20.09 7.08
CA GLN A 195 -7.68 19.92 7.02
C GLN A 195 -7.20 19.92 5.56
N ALA A 196 -5.95 20.30 5.34
CA ALA A 196 -5.41 20.31 3.99
C ALA A 196 -5.26 18.87 3.47
N LEU A 197 -5.95 18.56 2.37
CA LEU A 197 -5.94 17.23 1.76
C LEU A 197 -5.18 17.26 0.42
N PRO A 198 -4.29 16.28 0.16
CA PRO A 198 -3.61 16.15 -1.13
C PRO A 198 -4.58 15.98 -2.30
N GLU A 199 -5.61 15.16 -2.10
CA GLU A 199 -6.59 14.83 -3.12
C GLU A 199 -7.41 16.05 -3.60
N LEU A 200 -7.50 17.11 -2.78
CA LEU A 200 -8.12 18.38 -3.18
C LEU A 200 -7.20 19.31 -3.98
N ALA A 201 -5.89 19.10 -3.97
CA ALA A 201 -4.94 19.94 -4.71
C ALA A 201 -5.14 19.81 -6.23
N GLU A 202 -5.35 18.59 -6.72
CA GLU A 202 -5.63 18.33 -8.13
C GLU A 202 -6.96 19.00 -8.55
N LEU A 203 -8.00 18.85 -7.73
CA LEU A 203 -9.29 19.51 -7.99
C LEU A 203 -9.14 21.03 -8.05
N ARG A 204 -8.33 21.62 -7.16
CA ARG A 204 -8.05 23.06 -7.14
C ARG A 204 -7.41 23.52 -8.44
N GLN A 205 -6.40 22.79 -8.94
CA GLN A 205 -5.73 23.12 -10.20
C GLN A 205 -6.68 23.00 -11.40
N ALA A 206 -7.55 21.99 -11.41
CA ALA A 206 -8.52 21.78 -12.48
C ALA A 206 -9.64 22.83 -12.52
N VAL A 207 -10.09 23.32 -11.36
CA VAL A 207 -11.25 24.23 -11.27
C VAL A 207 -10.85 25.70 -11.36
N TYR A 208 -9.70 26.12 -10.83
CA TYR A 208 -9.37 27.54 -10.73
C TYR A 208 -8.36 27.97 -11.80
N LEU A 209 -8.88 28.38 -12.96
CA LEU A 209 -8.09 28.95 -14.06
C LEU A 209 -8.34 30.48 -14.10
N GLY A 210 -7.29 31.28 -13.91
CA GLY A 210 -7.42 32.75 -13.97
C GLY A 210 -8.26 33.38 -12.85
N GLY A 211 -8.36 32.73 -11.69
CA GLY A 211 -9.06 33.26 -10.51
C GLY A 211 -10.58 33.07 -10.48
N SER A 212 -11.17 32.52 -11.54
CA SER A 212 -12.59 32.11 -11.59
C SER A 212 -12.74 30.60 -11.58
N LYS A 213 -13.90 30.09 -11.16
CA LYS A 213 -14.21 28.65 -11.26
C LYS A 213 -14.55 28.31 -12.72
N VAL A 214 -13.78 27.42 -13.32
CA VAL A 214 -13.98 26.86 -14.66
C VAL A 214 -14.39 25.40 -14.50
N LEU A 215 -15.56 25.04 -15.02
CA LEU A 215 -16.11 23.69 -14.86
C LEU A 215 -15.90 22.90 -16.15
N SER A 216 -14.96 21.95 -16.15
CA SER A 216 -14.72 21.04 -17.27
C SER A 216 -15.89 20.07 -17.49
N TRP A 217 -15.95 19.45 -18.68
CA TRP A 217 -16.91 18.37 -18.91
C TRP A 217 -16.70 17.18 -17.95
N ASP A 218 -15.46 16.89 -17.58
CA ASP A 218 -15.14 15.82 -16.64
C ASP A 218 -15.63 16.15 -15.23
N TYR A 219 -15.56 17.41 -14.81
CA TYR A 219 -16.18 17.87 -13.57
C TYR A 219 -17.70 17.67 -13.61
N LEU A 220 -18.35 18.16 -14.68
CA LEU A 220 -19.81 18.11 -14.81
C LEU A 220 -20.33 16.67 -14.85
N LYS A 221 -19.68 15.77 -15.59
CA LYS A 221 -20.06 14.34 -15.66
C LYS A 221 -19.95 13.59 -14.33
N ARG A 222 -19.20 14.12 -13.36
CA ARG A 222 -19.08 13.55 -12.01
C ARG A 222 -20.18 14.03 -11.06
N LEU A 223 -20.99 15.01 -11.46
CA LEU A 223 -22.08 15.50 -10.62
C LEU A 223 -23.16 14.43 -10.49
N THR A 224 -23.67 14.28 -9.27
CA THR A 224 -24.78 13.40 -8.94
C THR A 224 -25.98 14.22 -8.47
N PRO A 225 -27.16 13.60 -8.28
CA PRO A 225 -28.29 14.26 -7.64
C PRO A 225 -27.94 14.87 -6.27
N LEU A 226 -27.06 14.22 -5.49
CA LEU A 226 -26.55 14.76 -4.22
C LEU A 226 -25.69 16.01 -4.44
N SER A 227 -24.74 15.99 -5.38
CA SER A 227 -23.94 17.20 -5.70
C SER A 227 -24.83 18.36 -6.14
N LEU A 228 -25.83 18.08 -6.99
CA LEU A 228 -26.80 19.08 -7.45
C LEU A 228 -27.65 19.62 -6.30
N ALA A 229 -28.10 18.77 -5.38
CA ALA A 229 -28.87 19.17 -4.21
C ALA A 229 -28.09 20.09 -3.28
N ILE A 230 -26.83 19.78 -3.01
CA ILE A 230 -25.95 20.61 -2.18
C ILE A 230 -25.72 21.97 -2.85
N TRP A 231 -25.43 21.97 -4.15
CA TRP A 231 -25.27 23.21 -4.90
C TRP A 231 -26.56 24.06 -4.88
N TYR A 232 -27.73 23.43 -5.07
CA TYR A 232 -29.03 24.12 -4.97
C TYR A 232 -29.30 24.66 -3.56
N GLN A 233 -28.93 23.93 -2.52
CA GLN A 233 -29.06 24.39 -1.14
C GLN A 233 -28.13 25.57 -0.84
N ASP A 234 -26.96 25.64 -1.46
CA ASP A 234 -26.05 26.78 -1.33
C ASP A 234 -26.58 28.01 -2.11
N ASP A 235 -26.65 27.93 -3.45
CA ASP A 235 -26.88 29.07 -4.34
C ASP A 235 -28.29 29.17 -4.94
N GLY A 236 -29.12 28.16 -4.70
CA GLY A 236 -30.48 28.09 -5.23
C GLY A 236 -31.47 28.92 -4.43
N SER A 237 -32.49 29.41 -5.11
CA SER A 237 -33.66 30.04 -4.49
C SER A 237 -34.93 29.57 -5.18
N PHE A 238 -36.04 29.63 -4.44
CA PHE A 238 -37.35 29.24 -4.91
C PHE A 238 -38.36 30.34 -4.67
N GLN A 239 -39.06 30.74 -5.73
CA GLN A 239 -40.14 31.71 -5.65
C GLN A 239 -41.48 31.00 -5.89
N SER A 240 -42.28 30.88 -4.83
CA SER A 240 -43.66 30.41 -4.93
C SER A 240 -44.54 31.50 -5.57
N ARG A 241 -45.34 31.12 -6.57
CA ARG A 241 -46.17 32.05 -7.35
C ARG A 241 -47.63 32.09 -6.93
N SER A 242 -48.10 31.18 -6.08
CA SER A 242 -49.45 31.23 -5.47
C SER A 242 -49.70 30.07 -4.50
N LYS A 243 -50.27 30.38 -3.33
CA LYS A 243 -51.06 29.42 -2.54
C LYS A 243 -52.42 29.26 -3.23
N GLY A 244 -52.55 28.26 -4.11
CA GLY A 244 -53.84 27.64 -4.49
C GLY A 244 -55.02 28.56 -4.83
N LEU A 245 -54.90 29.44 -5.83
CA LEU A 245 -56.06 30.17 -6.38
C LEU A 245 -56.83 29.37 -7.45
N GLN A 246 -56.32 28.21 -7.90
CA GLN A 246 -56.95 27.36 -8.93
C GLN A 246 -56.72 25.87 -8.63
N GLU A 247 -57.67 24.97 -8.93
CA GLU A 247 -57.52 23.51 -8.68
C GLU A 247 -56.27 22.91 -9.34
N ARG A 248 -55.84 23.44 -10.49
CA ARG A 248 -54.63 23.01 -11.20
C ARG A 248 -53.29 23.34 -10.50
N THR A 249 -53.32 24.08 -9.39
CA THR A 249 -52.14 24.43 -8.56
C THR A 249 -52.26 23.93 -7.12
N LYS A 250 -53.13 22.95 -6.86
CA LYS A 250 -53.29 22.26 -5.57
C LYS A 250 -52.01 21.43 -5.29
N GLY A 251 -51.04 22.07 -4.62
CA GLY A 251 -49.66 21.57 -4.45
C GLY A 251 -48.59 22.67 -4.53
N GLY A 252 -48.97 23.87 -4.97
CA GLY A 252 -48.06 24.99 -5.19
C GLY A 252 -47.53 25.05 -6.63
N SER A 253 -47.09 26.22 -7.05
CA SER A 253 -46.33 26.38 -8.30
C SER A 253 -45.27 27.45 -8.06
N GLY A 254 -44.10 27.28 -8.66
CA GLY A 254 -43.03 28.24 -8.49
C GLY A 254 -41.98 28.13 -9.57
N ARG A 255 -40.92 28.91 -9.39
CA ARG A 255 -39.73 28.86 -10.24
C ARG A 255 -38.51 28.78 -9.34
N SER A 256 -37.64 27.83 -9.64
CA SER A 256 -36.31 27.74 -9.08
C SER A 256 -35.34 28.56 -9.91
N GLU A 257 -34.35 29.13 -9.24
CA GLU A 257 -33.21 29.77 -9.88
C GLU A 257 -31.94 29.56 -9.07
N ILE A 258 -30.79 29.45 -9.75
CA ILE A 258 -29.49 29.26 -9.12
C ILE A 258 -28.54 30.35 -9.61
N CYS A 259 -27.85 31.02 -8.69
CA CYS A 259 -26.82 31.99 -9.03
C CYS A 259 -25.61 31.28 -9.66
N VAL A 260 -25.10 31.77 -10.78
CA VAL A 260 -23.93 31.19 -11.48
C VAL A 260 -22.82 32.22 -11.70
N ALA A 261 -22.80 33.26 -10.86
CA ALA A 261 -21.83 34.35 -10.95
C ALA A 261 -20.40 33.88 -10.71
N ALA A 262 -20.22 32.84 -9.88
CA ALA A 262 -18.92 32.27 -9.54
C ALA A 262 -18.22 31.55 -10.71
N PHE A 263 -18.98 31.17 -11.75
CA PHE A 263 -18.45 30.44 -12.90
C PHE A 263 -18.09 31.36 -14.06
N GLU A 264 -17.06 30.98 -14.79
CA GLU A 264 -16.66 31.61 -16.04
C GLU A 264 -17.74 31.41 -17.14
N PRO A 265 -17.92 32.34 -18.11
CA PRO A 265 -19.07 32.32 -19.02
C PRO A 265 -19.23 31.03 -19.85
N THR A 266 -18.16 30.43 -20.38
CA THR A 266 -18.28 29.17 -21.13
C THR A 266 -18.65 27.99 -20.23
N SER A 267 -18.23 28.04 -18.96
CA SER A 267 -18.63 27.07 -17.94
C SER A 267 -20.13 27.14 -17.64
N ARG A 268 -20.73 28.34 -17.64
CA ARG A 268 -22.19 28.51 -17.45
C ARG A 268 -22.99 27.85 -18.56
N GLU A 269 -22.53 27.98 -19.81
CA GLU A 269 -23.21 27.37 -20.95
C GLU A 269 -23.05 25.84 -20.96
N ARG A 270 -21.84 25.34 -20.69
CA ARG A 270 -21.59 23.90 -20.52
C ARG A 270 -22.44 23.29 -19.41
N LEU A 271 -22.54 23.97 -18.27
CA LEU A 271 -23.37 23.56 -17.15
C LEU A 271 -24.84 23.52 -17.56
N ARG A 272 -25.35 24.57 -18.22
CA ARG A 272 -26.72 24.61 -18.74
C ARG A 272 -27.01 23.44 -19.68
N GLN A 273 -26.09 23.15 -20.59
CA GLN A 273 -26.20 22.03 -21.52
C GLN A 273 -26.19 20.69 -20.79
N HIS A 274 -25.25 20.48 -19.87
CA HIS A 274 -25.14 19.26 -19.08
C HIS A 274 -26.41 18.96 -18.29
N LEU A 275 -27.01 19.96 -17.65
CA LEU A 275 -28.27 19.83 -16.91
C LEU A 275 -29.43 19.39 -17.82
N ALA A 276 -29.51 19.94 -19.03
CA ALA A 276 -30.51 19.58 -20.01
C ALA A 276 -30.30 18.15 -20.54
N ASP A 277 -29.09 17.81 -20.96
CA ASP A 277 -28.78 16.53 -21.59
C ASP A 277 -28.85 15.35 -20.60
N THR A 278 -28.40 15.56 -19.37
CA THR A 278 -28.25 14.49 -18.37
C THR A 278 -29.52 14.29 -17.54
N TRP A 279 -30.14 15.39 -17.10
CA TRP A 279 -31.27 15.34 -16.16
C TRP A 279 -32.57 15.94 -16.70
N ARG A 280 -32.58 16.34 -17.99
CA ARG A 280 -33.74 16.98 -18.65
C ARG A 280 -34.19 18.25 -17.91
N LEU A 281 -33.22 19.00 -17.38
CA LEU A 281 -33.44 20.24 -16.66
C LEU A 281 -33.18 21.44 -17.56
N ASP A 282 -34.20 21.81 -18.35
CA ASP A 282 -34.13 22.97 -19.23
C ASP A 282 -34.12 24.29 -18.44
N ALA A 283 -32.93 24.87 -18.30
CA ALA A 283 -32.71 26.17 -17.68
C ALA A 283 -32.43 27.26 -18.72
N LYS A 284 -32.92 28.47 -18.45
CA LYS A 284 -32.55 29.68 -19.21
C LYS A 284 -31.49 30.46 -18.44
N LEU A 285 -30.39 30.81 -19.11
CA LEU A 285 -29.41 31.73 -18.55
C LEU A 285 -29.95 33.17 -18.65
N GLN A 286 -30.13 33.84 -17.52
CA GLN A 286 -30.65 35.21 -17.44
C GLN A 286 -29.72 36.08 -16.59
N THR A 287 -29.57 37.34 -16.94
CA THR A 287 -28.84 38.32 -16.10
C THR A 287 -29.83 39.28 -15.43
N ARG A 288 -29.57 39.64 -14.17
CA ARG A 288 -30.45 40.51 -13.37
C ARG A 288 -29.70 41.65 -12.69
N GLY A 289 -30.43 42.73 -12.44
CA GLY A 289 -29.96 43.91 -11.73
C GLY A 289 -28.91 44.71 -12.50
N GLN A 290 -28.52 45.86 -11.94
CA GLN A 290 -27.51 46.74 -12.55
C GLN A 290 -26.14 46.05 -12.71
N ARG A 291 -25.81 45.15 -11.79
CA ARG A 291 -24.55 44.36 -11.83
C ARG A 291 -24.59 43.18 -12.81
N ARG A 292 -25.70 42.96 -13.54
CA ARG A 292 -25.90 41.88 -14.52
C ARG A 292 -25.53 40.49 -13.97
N VAL A 293 -25.94 40.20 -12.75
CA VAL A 293 -25.66 38.92 -12.08
C VAL A 293 -26.35 37.79 -12.84
N PRO A 294 -25.64 36.73 -13.26
CA PRO A 294 -26.19 35.64 -14.06
C PRO A 294 -26.83 34.56 -13.18
N TYR A 295 -27.98 34.06 -13.63
CA TYR A 295 -28.78 33.01 -13.00
C TYR A 295 -29.19 31.96 -14.04
N LEU A 296 -29.21 30.70 -13.62
CA LEU A 296 -29.97 29.66 -14.30
C LEU A 296 -31.39 29.68 -13.76
N VAL A 297 -32.37 29.95 -14.63
CA VAL A 297 -33.79 30.06 -14.26
C VAL A 297 -34.55 28.88 -14.83
N PHE A 298 -35.18 28.11 -13.96
CA PHE A 298 -35.93 26.91 -14.30
C PHE A 298 -37.42 27.25 -14.48
N GLY A 299 -38.00 26.75 -15.58
CA GLY A 299 -39.45 26.82 -15.80
C GLY A 299 -40.22 25.98 -14.78
N ARG A 300 -41.56 25.95 -14.86
CA ARG A 300 -42.39 25.14 -13.95
C ARG A 300 -42.00 23.66 -13.99
N HIS A 301 -42.06 23.05 -15.17
CA HIS A 301 -41.74 21.62 -15.34
C HIS A 301 -40.29 21.28 -14.95
N ALA A 302 -39.33 22.13 -15.32
CA ALA A 302 -37.94 21.95 -14.91
C ALA A 302 -37.74 22.13 -13.40
N THR A 303 -38.54 22.98 -12.74
CA THR A 303 -38.53 23.14 -11.28
C THR A 303 -39.11 21.91 -10.58
N ASP A 304 -40.27 21.41 -11.04
CA ASP A 304 -40.87 20.18 -10.52
C ASP A 304 -39.88 19.01 -10.64
N ARG A 305 -39.23 18.86 -11.81
CA ARG A 305 -38.24 17.80 -12.05
C ARG A 305 -36.97 17.97 -11.23
N LEU A 306 -36.47 19.19 -11.08
CA LEU A 306 -35.32 19.49 -10.24
C LEU A 306 -35.62 19.10 -8.79
N HIS A 307 -36.77 19.52 -8.27
CA HIS A 307 -37.17 19.23 -6.89
C HIS A 307 -37.40 17.74 -6.66
N GLU A 308 -38.06 17.04 -7.57
CA GLU A 308 -38.19 15.57 -7.54
C GLU A 308 -36.82 14.88 -7.46
N LEU A 309 -35.84 15.36 -8.24
CA LEU A 309 -34.49 14.78 -8.29
C LEU A 309 -33.69 15.01 -7.00
N ILE A 310 -33.79 16.20 -6.40
CA ILE A 310 -32.93 16.60 -5.28
C ILE A 310 -33.56 16.43 -3.91
N ALA A 311 -34.89 16.30 -3.81
CA ALA A 311 -35.61 16.28 -2.55
C ALA A 311 -35.10 15.24 -1.52
N PRO A 312 -34.69 14.02 -1.91
CA PRO A 312 -34.09 13.08 -0.98
C PRO A 312 -32.82 13.57 -0.28
N PHE A 313 -32.18 14.61 -0.82
CA PHE A 313 -30.88 15.12 -0.38
C PHE A 313 -30.94 16.54 0.23
N VAL A 314 -32.12 17.15 0.29
CA VAL A 314 -32.29 18.51 0.87
C VAL A 314 -32.47 18.43 2.37
N HIS A 315 -31.53 19.04 3.11
CA HIS A 315 -31.52 19.06 4.56
C HIS A 315 -32.82 19.69 5.12
N PRO A 316 -33.40 19.20 6.23
CA PRO A 316 -34.65 19.72 6.78
C PRO A 316 -34.65 21.24 7.05
N SER A 317 -33.51 21.80 7.47
CA SER A 317 -33.38 23.25 7.68
C SER A 317 -33.43 24.08 6.39
N MET A 318 -33.32 23.44 5.23
CA MET A 318 -33.31 24.05 3.89
C MET A 318 -34.56 23.68 3.05
N ASP A 319 -35.48 22.91 3.64
CA ASP A 319 -36.65 22.34 2.97
C ASP A 319 -37.62 23.42 2.41
N TYR A 320 -37.57 24.62 2.99
CA TYR A 320 -38.30 25.80 2.49
C TYR A 320 -37.91 26.22 1.06
N LYS A 321 -36.78 25.73 0.52
CA LYS A 321 -36.36 25.94 -0.87
C LYS A 321 -37.06 24.99 -1.85
N LEU A 322 -37.84 24.02 -1.39
CA LEU A 322 -38.58 23.10 -2.24
C LEU A 322 -40.05 23.51 -2.39
N LEU A 323 -40.70 22.97 -3.43
CA LEU A 323 -42.15 22.93 -3.50
C LEU A 323 -42.69 22.08 -2.34
N PRO A 324 -43.86 22.43 -1.75
CA PRO A 324 -44.43 21.70 -0.62
C PRO A 324 -44.61 20.19 -0.86
N ALA A 325 -44.85 19.76 -2.10
CA ALA A 325 -45.04 18.35 -2.46
C ALA A 325 -43.75 17.51 -2.34
N PHE A 326 -42.58 18.15 -2.36
CA PHE A 326 -41.27 17.50 -2.30
C PHE A 326 -40.56 17.68 -0.96
N GLN A 327 -41.21 18.33 0.00
CA GLN A 327 -40.67 18.55 1.34
C GLN A 327 -40.68 17.27 2.19
N GLY A 328 -39.78 17.20 3.18
CA GLY A 328 -39.71 16.11 4.15
C GLY A 328 -39.21 14.76 3.60
N GLN A 329 -38.53 14.76 2.45
CA GLN A 329 -38.01 13.53 1.81
C GLN A 329 -36.55 13.21 2.17
N PHE A 330 -35.91 14.02 3.01
CA PHE A 330 -34.50 13.89 3.36
C PHE A 330 -34.16 12.49 3.87
N ALA A 331 -33.23 11.82 3.19
CA ALA A 331 -32.83 10.44 3.45
C ALA A 331 -31.35 10.20 3.09
N VAL A 332 -30.46 11.13 3.46
CA VAL A 332 -29.02 10.98 3.21
C VAL A 332 -28.40 10.08 4.27
N GLU A 333 -27.88 8.93 3.84
CA GLU A 333 -27.04 8.05 4.65
C GLU A 333 -25.57 8.28 4.27
N PRO A 334 -24.73 8.81 5.18
CA PRO A 334 -23.33 9.07 4.87
C PRO A 334 -22.54 7.77 4.69
N ASP A 335 -21.89 7.62 3.53
CA ASP A 335 -20.86 6.60 3.31
C ASP A 335 -19.48 7.23 3.58
N ILE A 336 -19.02 7.11 4.83
CA ILE A 336 -17.71 7.61 5.25
C ILE A 336 -16.71 6.47 5.05
N GLY A 337 -15.80 6.66 4.11
CA GLY A 337 -14.81 5.67 3.74
C GLY A 337 -13.65 5.59 4.74
N GLU A 338 -12.99 4.44 4.73
CA GLU A 338 -11.72 4.26 5.42
C GLU A 338 -10.58 4.99 4.71
N GLN A 339 -9.54 5.34 5.47
CA GLN A 339 -8.32 5.88 4.91
C GLN A 339 -7.69 4.86 3.96
N ARG A 340 -7.35 5.31 2.75
CA ARG A 340 -6.65 4.54 1.74
C ARG A 340 -5.31 5.19 1.42
N PHE A 341 -4.44 4.47 0.73
CA PHE A 341 -3.20 5.03 0.22
C PHE A 341 -3.18 4.98 -1.30
N THR A 342 -2.77 6.07 -1.94
CA THR A 342 -2.63 6.18 -3.39
C THR A 342 -1.16 6.45 -3.74
N PRO A 343 -0.60 5.80 -4.77
CA PRO A 343 0.74 6.12 -5.25
C PRO A 343 0.74 7.45 -6.01
N VAL A 344 1.57 8.40 -5.57
CA VAL A 344 1.68 9.73 -6.20
C VAL A 344 3.15 10.05 -6.49
N PRO A 345 3.50 10.53 -7.70
CA PRO A 345 4.83 11.05 -7.99
C PRO A 345 5.15 12.29 -7.15
N MET A 346 6.28 12.27 -6.45
CA MET A 346 6.79 13.36 -5.61
C MET A 346 8.22 13.70 -5.99
N VAL A 347 8.56 14.99 -5.97
CA VAL A 347 9.86 15.50 -6.43
C VAL A 347 10.93 15.32 -5.36
N ILE A 348 12.11 14.86 -5.77
CA ILE A 348 13.32 14.83 -4.93
C ILE A 348 13.82 16.27 -4.77
N GLN A 349 13.95 16.71 -3.52
CA GLN A 349 14.39 18.06 -3.16
C GLN A 349 15.89 18.12 -2.87
N ARG A 350 16.46 17.05 -2.30
CA ARG A 350 17.87 17.01 -1.90
C ARG A 350 18.40 15.58 -1.90
N ILE A 351 19.66 15.41 -2.30
CA ILE A 351 20.40 14.16 -2.20
C ILE A 351 21.75 14.48 -1.55
N GLU A 352 22.12 13.74 -0.50
CA GLU A 352 23.39 13.86 0.20
C GLU A 352 24.00 12.47 0.38
N VAL A 353 25.31 12.32 0.16
CA VAL A 353 26.03 11.13 0.61
C VAL A 353 26.48 11.39 2.04
N ARG A 354 26.06 10.52 2.97
CA ARG A 354 26.40 10.61 4.39
C ARG A 354 27.18 9.39 4.82
N ASP A 355 28.15 9.61 5.70
CA ASP A 355 28.82 8.51 6.39
C ASP A 355 27.83 7.76 7.29
N ALA A 356 28.00 6.44 7.37
CA ALA A 356 27.16 5.60 8.20
C ALA A 356 27.25 6.02 9.68
N PRO A 357 26.12 6.12 10.39
CA PRO A 357 26.11 6.54 11.79
C PRO A 357 27.05 5.69 12.64
N ARG A 358 27.85 6.34 13.50
CA ARG A 358 28.77 5.60 14.40
C ARG A 358 28.05 4.62 15.32
N ALA A 359 26.80 4.92 15.69
CA ALA A 359 25.98 4.10 16.57
C ALA A 359 25.47 2.81 15.90
N ASP A 360 25.21 2.84 14.59
CA ASP A 360 24.73 1.70 13.83
C ASP A 360 25.18 1.81 12.37
N ARG A 361 26.24 1.07 12.04
CA ARG A 361 26.81 1.03 10.68
C ARG A 361 26.18 -0.05 9.82
N HIS A 362 25.28 -0.87 10.37
CA HIS A 362 24.71 -2.00 9.67
C HIS A 362 23.66 -1.54 8.67
N ARG A 363 23.47 -2.37 7.65
CA ARG A 363 22.49 -2.15 6.59
C ARG A 363 21.45 -3.26 6.63
N TYR A 364 20.19 -2.86 6.60
CA TYR A 364 19.05 -3.73 6.87
C TYR A 364 18.15 -3.86 5.65
N ASP A 365 17.46 -4.99 5.55
CA ASP A 365 16.39 -5.19 4.58
C ASP A 365 15.35 -6.21 5.06
N ILE A 366 14.19 -6.27 4.39
CA ILE A 366 13.08 -7.15 4.71
C ILE A 366 12.49 -7.80 3.45
N GLU A 367 12.08 -9.06 3.50
CA GLU A 367 11.25 -9.68 2.45
C GLU A 367 9.78 -9.54 2.80
N VAL A 368 8.94 -9.29 1.79
CA VAL A 368 7.49 -9.09 1.98
C VAL A 368 6.73 -10.07 1.11
N ALA A 369 5.69 -10.69 1.68
CA ALA A 369 4.99 -11.80 1.05
C ALA A 369 4.44 -11.46 -0.35
N GLY A 370 4.84 -12.25 -1.34
CA GLY A 370 4.26 -12.22 -2.69
C GLY A 370 4.47 -10.93 -3.49
N THR A 371 5.32 -10.01 -3.01
CA THR A 371 5.64 -8.76 -3.70
C THR A 371 7.10 -8.39 -3.46
N HIS A 372 7.65 -7.57 -4.35
CA HIS A 372 9.05 -7.15 -4.29
C HIS A 372 9.25 -5.68 -3.91
N ASN A 373 8.29 -5.11 -3.19
CA ASN A 373 8.35 -3.72 -2.78
C ASN A 373 7.67 -3.49 -1.43
N TYR A 374 8.07 -2.41 -0.78
CA TYR A 374 7.41 -1.84 0.40
C TYR A 374 7.58 -0.32 0.38
N PHE A 375 6.96 0.37 1.33
CA PHE A 375 7.14 1.81 1.49
C PHE A 375 8.06 2.13 2.68
N ALA A 376 9.07 2.96 2.44
CA ALA A 376 10.00 3.50 3.43
C ALA A 376 9.83 5.02 3.52
N ASP A 377 9.39 5.50 4.67
CA ASP A 377 8.92 6.87 4.93
C ASP A 377 7.92 7.35 3.87
N GLY A 378 7.07 6.41 3.43
CA GLY A 378 6.11 6.60 2.36
C GLY A 378 6.70 6.52 0.95
N ILE A 379 8.00 6.37 0.73
CA ILE A 379 8.60 6.22 -0.61
C ILE A 379 8.64 4.75 -1.00
N MET A 380 8.20 4.42 -2.22
CA MET A 380 8.19 3.04 -2.70
C MET A 380 9.59 2.56 -3.04
N VAL A 381 10.01 1.52 -2.34
CA VAL A 381 11.34 0.95 -2.43
C VAL A 381 11.26 -0.56 -2.71
N HIS A 382 12.30 -1.08 -3.34
CA HIS A 382 12.37 -2.49 -3.69
C HIS A 382 12.86 -3.29 -2.46
N ASN A 383 12.27 -4.44 -2.14
CA ASN A 383 12.93 -5.37 -1.20
C ASN A 383 13.99 -6.18 -1.93
N SER A 384 15.12 -6.50 -1.31
CA SER A 384 16.12 -7.34 -1.96
C SER A 384 15.52 -8.71 -2.30
N PRO A 385 15.34 -9.07 -3.58
CA PRO A 385 14.89 -10.39 -3.93
C PRO A 385 16.13 -11.28 -3.94
N GLU A 386 16.18 -12.32 -3.09
CA GLU A 386 17.10 -13.44 -3.30
C GLU A 386 16.74 -14.10 -4.65
N THR A 387 17.27 -13.55 -5.73
CA THR A 387 17.01 -13.99 -7.10
C THR A 387 18.17 -14.84 -7.56
N THR A 388 17.87 -16.12 -7.80
CA THR A 388 18.80 -17.01 -8.48
C THR A 388 19.06 -16.47 -9.89
N PRO A 389 20.32 -16.25 -10.32
CA PRO A 389 20.62 -15.86 -11.70
C PRO A 389 20.06 -16.90 -12.70
N GLY A 390 19.67 -16.45 -13.90
CA GLY A 390 19.01 -17.29 -14.93
C GLY A 390 17.51 -17.01 -15.16
N GLY A 391 16.98 -15.93 -14.57
CA GLY A 391 15.61 -15.47 -14.80
C GLY A 391 14.53 -16.42 -14.27
N ARG A 392 13.29 -16.24 -14.74
CA ARG A 392 12.13 -17.02 -14.25
C ARG A 392 12.13 -18.47 -14.75
N ALA A 393 12.82 -18.79 -15.85
CA ALA A 393 12.80 -20.12 -16.46
C ALA A 393 13.25 -21.22 -15.49
N LEU A 394 14.35 -20.99 -14.77
CA LEU A 394 14.90 -21.95 -13.82
C LEU A 394 13.93 -22.28 -12.67
N LYS A 395 13.11 -21.31 -12.26
CA LYS A 395 12.07 -21.49 -11.23
C LYS A 395 10.97 -22.44 -11.69
N PHE A 396 10.64 -22.50 -12.98
CA PHE A 396 9.57 -23.35 -13.51
C PHE A 396 10.07 -24.74 -13.93
N TYR A 397 11.22 -24.81 -14.60
CA TYR A 397 11.77 -26.06 -15.15
C TYR A 397 12.45 -26.97 -14.12
N SER A 398 12.97 -26.44 -13.01
CA SER A 398 13.59 -27.26 -11.95
C SER A 398 12.60 -28.26 -11.32
N SER A 399 13.06 -29.49 -11.09
CA SER A 399 12.31 -30.53 -10.37
C SER A 399 12.41 -30.32 -8.85
N VAL A 400 13.60 -29.94 -8.37
CA VAL A 400 13.86 -29.66 -6.95
C VAL A 400 14.67 -28.36 -6.84
N ARG A 401 14.35 -27.50 -5.87
CA ARG A 401 15.13 -26.31 -5.50
C ARG A 401 15.49 -26.37 -4.03
N LEU A 402 16.77 -26.18 -3.74
CA LEU A 402 17.35 -26.27 -2.41
C LEU A 402 17.97 -24.92 -2.05
N ASP A 403 17.45 -24.25 -1.04
CA ASP A 403 18.01 -23.02 -0.48
C ASP A 403 19.04 -23.37 0.59
N VAL A 404 20.31 -23.03 0.34
CA VAL A 404 21.45 -23.37 1.19
C VAL A 404 21.92 -22.13 1.93
N ARG A 405 21.87 -22.16 3.26
CA ARG A 405 22.28 -21.05 4.13
C ARG A 405 23.28 -21.51 5.19
N ARG A 406 24.32 -20.71 5.44
CA ARG A 406 25.22 -20.93 6.58
C ARG A 406 24.53 -20.51 7.88
N ILE A 407 24.56 -21.37 8.88
CA ILE A 407 24.06 -21.09 10.23
C ILE A 407 25.18 -20.49 11.08
N GLU A 408 26.29 -21.21 11.22
CA GLU A 408 27.42 -20.85 12.07
C GLU A 408 28.74 -21.35 11.45
N THR A 409 29.84 -20.72 11.85
CA THR A 409 31.20 -21.15 11.48
C THR A 409 31.75 -22.04 12.58
N LEU A 410 32.11 -23.28 12.22
CA LEU A 410 32.74 -24.25 13.09
C LEU A 410 34.19 -23.86 13.31
N LYS A 411 34.62 -23.84 14.58
CA LYS A 411 35.97 -23.48 14.98
C LYS A 411 36.62 -24.60 15.77
N ASP A 412 37.90 -24.81 15.53
CA ASP A 412 38.76 -25.62 16.38
C ASP A 412 39.81 -24.70 17.00
N GLY A 413 39.72 -24.47 18.31
CA GLY A 413 40.47 -23.42 19.00
C GLY A 413 40.22 -22.03 18.41
N THR A 414 41.24 -21.48 17.73
CA THR A 414 41.17 -20.16 17.06
C THR A 414 40.87 -20.24 15.57
N ASP A 415 40.98 -21.43 14.95
CA ASP A 415 40.94 -21.58 13.50
C ASP A 415 39.53 -21.99 13.02
N ALA A 416 39.10 -21.42 11.90
CA ALA A 416 37.81 -21.75 11.28
C ALA A 416 37.96 -23.01 10.43
N VAL A 417 37.36 -24.11 10.88
CA VAL A 417 37.52 -25.46 10.26
C VAL A 417 36.35 -25.86 9.35
N GLY A 418 35.21 -25.16 9.43
CA GLY A 418 34.06 -25.45 8.57
C GLY A 418 32.85 -24.57 8.84
N ASN A 419 31.70 -24.95 8.26
CA ASN A 419 30.43 -24.27 8.47
C ASN A 419 29.31 -25.27 8.75
N ARG A 420 28.48 -24.98 9.76
CA ARG A 420 27.15 -25.60 9.91
C ARG A 420 26.22 -24.96 8.89
N VAL A 421 25.55 -25.78 8.09
CA VAL A 421 24.72 -25.34 6.97
C VAL A 421 23.31 -25.90 7.13
N ARG A 422 22.32 -25.05 6.83
CA ARG A 422 20.91 -25.43 6.69
C ARG A 422 20.53 -25.44 5.22
N VAL A 423 19.85 -26.50 4.79
CA VAL A 423 19.28 -26.60 3.46
C VAL A 423 17.76 -26.75 3.56
N LYS A 424 17.01 -25.83 2.94
CA LYS A 424 15.55 -25.87 2.85
C LYS A 424 15.09 -26.23 1.45
N VAL A 425 14.21 -27.20 1.33
CA VAL A 425 13.61 -27.59 0.05
C VAL A 425 12.51 -26.58 -0.33
N VAL A 426 12.83 -25.55 -1.10
CA VAL A 426 11.84 -24.50 -1.47
C VAL A 426 10.94 -24.90 -2.64
N LYS A 427 11.31 -25.94 -3.39
CA LYS A 427 10.48 -26.55 -4.43
C LYS A 427 10.82 -28.03 -4.52
N ASN A 428 9.80 -28.88 -4.62
CA ASN A 428 9.97 -30.29 -4.88
C ASN A 428 8.78 -30.78 -5.72
N LYS A 429 9.05 -31.38 -6.89
CA LYS A 429 8.05 -32.03 -7.74
C LYS A 429 7.98 -33.55 -7.52
N CYS A 430 8.88 -34.11 -6.72
CA CYS A 430 9.05 -35.55 -6.54
C CYS A 430 8.58 -36.04 -5.16
N ALA A 431 8.53 -35.16 -4.17
CA ALA A 431 8.09 -35.45 -2.81
C ALA A 431 7.60 -34.15 -2.11
N PRO A 432 7.06 -34.21 -0.88
CA PRO A 432 6.62 -33.01 -0.17
C PRO A 432 7.73 -31.94 -0.05
N PRO A 433 7.45 -30.67 -0.41
CA PRO A 433 8.40 -29.56 -0.28
C PRO A 433 8.52 -29.06 1.18
N PHE A 434 9.39 -28.09 1.40
CA PHE A 434 9.62 -27.31 2.63
C PHE A 434 10.27 -28.02 3.81
N ARG A 435 10.67 -29.28 3.65
CA ARG A 435 11.55 -29.96 4.60
C ARG A 435 12.92 -29.28 4.67
N GLN A 436 13.56 -29.38 5.82
CA GLN A 436 14.87 -28.80 6.10
C GLN A 436 15.85 -29.90 6.52
N ALA A 437 17.12 -29.71 6.20
CA ALA A 437 18.21 -30.56 6.66
C ALA A 437 19.35 -29.67 7.15
N GLU A 438 19.99 -30.06 8.25
CA GLU A 438 21.17 -29.39 8.78
C GLU A 438 22.36 -30.36 8.77
N PHE A 439 23.51 -29.87 8.34
CA PHE A 439 24.73 -30.68 8.29
C PHE A 439 25.98 -29.79 8.33
N ASP A 440 27.11 -30.42 8.62
CA ASP A 440 28.40 -29.76 8.71
C ASP A 440 29.14 -29.88 7.37
N ILE A 441 29.71 -28.78 6.89
CA ILE A 441 30.63 -28.74 5.74
C ILE A 441 32.00 -28.36 6.25
N ILE A 442 32.95 -29.30 6.17
CA ILE A 442 34.32 -29.14 6.62
C ILE A 442 35.19 -28.68 5.45
N TYR A 443 36.04 -27.69 5.67
CA TYR A 443 36.91 -27.16 4.63
C TYR A 443 37.94 -28.22 4.19
N GLY A 444 38.07 -28.42 2.88
CA GLY A 444 38.95 -29.46 2.31
C GLY A 444 38.37 -30.86 2.26
N GLU A 445 37.31 -31.17 3.03
CA GLU A 445 36.67 -32.50 3.06
C GLU A 445 35.27 -32.53 2.44
N GLY A 446 34.52 -31.42 2.52
CA GLY A 446 33.14 -31.34 2.03
C GLY A 446 32.09 -31.66 3.09
N ILE A 447 30.95 -32.25 2.68
CA ILE A 447 29.85 -32.57 3.60
C ILE A 447 30.26 -33.71 4.52
N SER A 448 30.19 -33.49 5.83
CA SER A 448 30.58 -34.47 6.85
C SER A 448 29.46 -35.50 7.07
N ARG A 449 29.49 -36.61 6.33
CA ARG A 449 28.51 -37.71 6.43
C ARG A 449 28.39 -38.27 7.85
N GLU A 450 29.51 -38.50 8.52
CA GLU A 450 29.58 -39.09 9.86
C GLU A 450 28.99 -38.13 10.89
N GLY A 451 29.23 -36.83 10.72
CA GLY A 451 28.62 -35.77 11.53
C GLY A 451 27.10 -35.75 11.42
N SER A 452 26.56 -35.87 10.20
CA SER A 452 25.11 -36.00 9.97
C SER A 452 24.56 -37.30 10.54
N LEU A 453 25.30 -38.40 10.44
CA LEU A 453 24.90 -39.70 10.97
C LEU A 453 24.80 -39.67 12.51
N ILE A 454 25.71 -38.97 13.18
CA ILE A 454 25.66 -38.75 14.64
C ILE A 454 24.42 -37.94 15.01
N ASP A 455 24.17 -36.81 14.32
CA ASP A 455 23.03 -35.94 14.62
C ASP A 455 21.71 -36.70 14.49
N VAL A 456 21.50 -37.37 13.34
CA VAL A 456 20.27 -38.15 13.09
C VAL A 456 20.21 -39.37 14.02
N GLY A 457 21.34 -40.02 14.30
CA GLY A 457 21.39 -41.15 15.22
C GLY A 457 21.00 -40.75 16.66
N VAL A 458 21.36 -39.54 17.10
CA VAL A 458 20.94 -39.00 18.40
C VAL A 458 19.45 -38.63 18.41
N ASP A 459 18.97 -37.95 17.36
CA ASP A 459 17.56 -37.57 17.24
C ASP A 459 16.63 -38.80 17.22
N GLU A 460 17.06 -39.86 16.53
CA GLU A 460 16.35 -41.13 16.47
C GLU A 460 16.65 -42.05 17.66
N GLY A 461 17.44 -41.61 18.65
CA GLY A 461 17.74 -42.38 19.87
C GLY A 461 18.54 -43.68 19.64
N ILE A 462 19.19 -43.82 18.48
CA ILE A 462 20.08 -44.93 18.13
C ILE A 462 21.45 -44.72 18.78
N ILE A 463 21.94 -43.47 18.81
CA ILE A 463 23.13 -43.05 19.54
C ILE A 463 22.67 -42.34 20.82
N ARG A 464 23.19 -42.77 21.97
CA ARG A 464 22.89 -42.14 23.27
C ARG A 464 23.91 -41.05 23.56
N LYS A 465 23.42 -39.87 23.93
CA LYS A 465 24.22 -38.75 24.39
C LYS A 465 24.08 -38.57 25.91
N ALA A 466 25.16 -38.81 26.65
CA ALA A 466 25.22 -38.62 28.10
C ALA A 466 26.20 -37.48 28.43
N GLY A 467 25.68 -36.26 28.56
CA GLY A 467 26.51 -35.06 28.71
C GLY A 467 27.33 -34.80 27.44
N ALA A 468 28.66 -34.87 27.55
CA ALA A 468 29.58 -34.73 26.42
C ALA A 468 29.88 -36.07 25.71
N TRP A 469 29.45 -37.21 26.25
CA TRP A 469 29.79 -38.53 25.72
C TRP A 469 28.74 -39.05 24.73
N TYR A 470 29.20 -39.63 23.62
CA TYR A 470 28.36 -40.34 22.64
C TYR A 470 28.61 -41.84 22.74
N THR A 471 27.54 -42.64 22.80
CA THR A 471 27.60 -44.09 22.99
C THR A 471 26.64 -44.80 22.04
N TYR A 472 27.10 -45.87 21.41
CA TYR A 472 26.30 -46.71 20.52
C TYR A 472 26.41 -48.17 20.99
N ASP A 473 25.27 -48.81 21.25
CA ASP A 473 25.16 -50.20 21.71
C ASP A 473 26.12 -50.64 22.85
N GLY A 474 26.45 -49.71 23.74
CA GLY A 474 27.39 -49.92 24.87
C GLY A 474 28.85 -49.53 24.57
N GLU A 475 29.19 -49.28 23.32
CA GLU A 475 30.50 -48.80 22.89
C GLU A 475 30.58 -47.27 22.91
N GLN A 476 31.67 -46.73 23.44
CA GLN A 476 31.88 -45.28 23.53
C GLN A 476 32.48 -44.75 22.23
N LEU A 477 31.70 -43.97 21.48
CA LEU A 477 32.15 -43.32 20.24
C LEU A 477 33.13 -42.19 20.53
N GLY A 478 33.00 -41.51 21.67
CA GLY A 478 33.95 -40.49 22.12
C GLY A 478 33.33 -39.33 22.91
N GLN A 479 34.21 -38.50 23.48
CA GLN A 479 33.83 -37.27 24.18
C GLN A 479 33.81 -36.09 23.21
N GLY A 480 32.64 -35.50 23.01
CA GLY A 480 32.42 -34.42 22.04
C GLY A 480 32.14 -34.96 20.64
N LYS A 481 31.47 -34.13 19.83
CA LYS A 481 31.02 -34.51 18.48
C LYS A 481 32.21 -34.79 17.55
N GLU A 482 33.31 -34.04 17.69
CA GLU A 482 34.52 -34.20 16.89
C GLU A 482 35.15 -35.58 17.05
N ASN A 483 35.33 -36.03 18.31
CA ASN A 483 35.93 -37.32 18.59
C ASN A 483 35.03 -38.48 18.14
N ALA A 484 33.71 -38.36 18.32
CA ALA A 484 32.75 -39.32 17.80
C ALA A 484 32.77 -39.39 16.27
N ARG A 485 32.97 -38.27 15.58
CA ARG A 485 33.11 -38.20 14.13
C ARG A 485 34.36 -38.94 13.66
N ASN A 486 35.51 -38.69 14.30
CA ASN A 486 36.77 -39.36 13.98
C ASN A 486 36.69 -40.87 14.21
N PHE A 487 36.07 -41.29 15.31
CA PHE A 487 35.82 -42.71 15.57
C PHE A 487 35.01 -43.38 14.45
N LEU A 488 33.90 -42.77 14.01
CA LEU A 488 33.10 -43.34 12.90
C LEU A 488 33.83 -43.30 11.53
N LYS A 489 34.78 -42.37 11.34
CA LYS A 489 35.65 -42.36 10.16
C LYS A 489 36.65 -43.53 10.18
N GLU A 490 37.18 -43.87 11.36
CA GLU A 490 38.12 -44.97 11.55
C GLU A 490 37.42 -46.34 11.57
N HIS A 491 36.17 -46.40 12.05
CA HIS A 491 35.35 -47.60 12.20
C HIS A 491 34.15 -47.60 11.25
N VAL A 492 34.43 -47.86 9.96
CA VAL A 492 33.45 -47.81 8.86
C VAL A 492 32.35 -48.86 9.01
N ASP A 493 32.66 -50.00 9.61
CA ASP A 493 31.72 -51.08 9.92
C ASP A 493 30.61 -50.61 10.87
N ILE A 494 30.97 -49.93 11.95
CA ILE A 494 30.03 -49.34 12.91
C ILE A 494 29.23 -48.24 12.23
N ALA A 495 29.87 -47.38 11.43
CA ALA A 495 29.18 -46.31 10.70
C ALA A 495 28.10 -46.86 9.73
N LEU A 496 28.39 -47.94 9.00
CA LEU A 496 27.42 -48.59 8.11
C LEU A 496 26.27 -49.24 8.86
N GLU A 497 26.55 -49.84 10.03
CA GLU A 497 25.51 -50.44 10.87
C GLU A 497 24.55 -49.37 11.41
N VAL A 498 25.09 -48.27 11.93
CA VAL A 498 24.29 -47.12 12.41
C VAL A 498 23.47 -46.54 11.26
N GLU A 499 24.06 -46.37 10.07
CA GLU A 499 23.35 -45.86 8.90
C GLU A 499 22.19 -46.76 8.48
N LYS A 500 22.39 -48.08 8.50
CA LYS A 500 21.33 -49.03 8.18
C LYS A 500 20.18 -48.91 9.18
N LYS A 501 20.48 -48.90 10.48
CA LYS A 501 19.47 -48.74 11.54
C LYS A 501 18.70 -47.41 11.42
N VAL A 502 19.40 -46.32 11.07
CA VAL A 502 18.79 -45.01 10.82
C VAL A 502 17.84 -45.07 9.61
N LYS A 503 18.28 -45.64 8.49
CA LYS A 503 17.46 -45.75 7.26
C LYS A 503 16.24 -46.63 7.46
N ASP A 504 16.40 -47.76 8.14
CA ASP A 504 15.31 -48.70 8.44
C ASP A 504 14.24 -48.02 9.31
N LYS A 505 14.67 -47.27 10.33
CA LYS A 505 13.76 -46.54 11.21
C LYS A 505 13.02 -45.40 10.50
N LEU A 506 13.69 -44.73 9.56
CA LEU A 506 13.10 -43.67 8.74
C LEU A 506 12.31 -44.20 7.52
N GLY A 507 12.26 -45.52 7.31
CA GLY A 507 11.53 -46.15 6.20
C GLY A 507 12.14 -45.90 4.82
N ILE A 508 13.45 -45.63 4.74
CA ILE A 508 14.16 -45.32 3.49
C ILE A 508 14.92 -46.57 3.03
N ASN A 509 14.22 -47.53 2.38
CA ASN A 509 14.84 -48.77 1.90
C ASN A 509 15.27 -48.66 0.42
N PRO A 510 16.55 -48.82 0.04
CA PRO A 510 17.00 -48.67 -1.35
C PRO A 510 16.68 -49.83 -2.32
N LEU A 511 15.94 -50.87 -1.90
CA LEU A 511 15.81 -52.12 -2.68
C LEU A 511 14.37 -52.62 -2.92
N ALA A 512 13.34 -51.80 -2.71
CA ALA A 512 12.02 -52.08 -3.28
C ALA A 512 11.91 -51.36 -4.63
N VAL A 513 12.60 -51.88 -5.64
CA VAL A 513 12.14 -51.68 -7.02
C VAL A 513 10.98 -52.64 -7.13
N ASP A 514 9.75 -52.14 -7.14
CA ASP A 514 8.59 -52.95 -7.49
C ASP A 514 8.89 -53.61 -8.84
N GLU A 515 8.97 -54.94 -8.86
CA GLU A 515 8.89 -55.72 -10.09
C GLU A 515 7.52 -55.42 -10.70
N VAL A 516 7.48 -54.42 -11.58
CA VAL A 516 6.35 -54.23 -12.48
C VAL A 516 6.49 -55.33 -13.53
N GLU A 517 5.75 -56.42 -13.35
CA GLU A 517 5.50 -57.36 -14.45
C GLU A 517 4.89 -56.57 -15.62
N PRO A 518 5.43 -56.69 -16.85
CA PRO A 518 4.79 -56.07 -17.99
C PRO A 518 3.49 -56.82 -18.30
N GLU A 519 2.35 -56.16 -18.13
CA GLU A 519 1.11 -56.57 -18.80
C GLU A 519 1.35 -56.49 -20.31
N LEU A 520 1.38 -57.65 -20.96
CA LEU A 520 1.31 -57.77 -22.41
C LEU A 520 -0.12 -57.47 -22.84
N ASP A 521 -0.31 -56.35 -23.54
CA ASP A 521 -1.55 -56.00 -24.24
C ASP A 521 -1.75 -57.00 -25.40
N PRO A 522 -2.88 -57.73 -25.50
CA PRO A 522 -3.04 -58.79 -26.49
C PRO A 522 -3.49 -58.32 -27.89
N ASP A 523 -3.55 -57.01 -28.15
CA ASP A 523 -4.08 -56.47 -29.41
C ASP A 523 -3.02 -55.72 -30.26
N ASP A 524 -1.88 -56.37 -30.52
CA ASP A 524 -0.94 -55.88 -31.53
C ASP A 524 -0.21 -57.04 -32.24
N GLU A 525 -0.95 -57.89 -32.95
CA GLU A 525 -0.43 -58.65 -34.10
C GLU A 525 -1.53 -58.81 -35.17
N GLN A 526 -1.09 -58.79 -36.42
CA GLN A 526 -1.81 -58.65 -37.69
C GLN A 526 -2.94 -59.64 -37.98
#